data_AF-A0A1H8KY63-F1
#
_entry.id   AF-A0A1H8KY63-F1
#
_cell.length_a   1.000
_cell.length_b   1.000
_cell.length_c   1.000
_cell.angle_alpha   90.00
_cell.angle_beta   90.00
_cell.angle_gamma   90.00
#
_symmetry.space_group_name_H-M   'P 1'
#
loop_
_entity.id
_entity.type
_entity.pdbx_description
1 polymer ?
#
loop_
_entity_poly.entity_id
_entity_poly.type
_entity_poly.pdbx_seq_one_letter_code
_entity_poly.pdbx_strand_id
1 'polypeptide(L)'
;MSKVRPPYPAEFQQQMVELVRAGRSPAELSREFGVTAQSITNWVGQAAIDSGKPLPGKEGLTTAEREELVRLRRQLRQVQMERDIL
;
A
#
# COMPACT_ATOMS: atom_id res chain seq x y z
N MET A 1 -18.37 -1.86 -16.62
CA MET A 1 -17.00 -2.25 -16.23
C MET A 1 -16.37 -1.07 -15.51
N SER A 2 -15.93 -1.23 -14.26
CA SER A 2 -15.29 -0.17 -13.48
C SER A 2 -14.00 0.25 -14.17
N LYS A 3 -13.82 1.56 -14.46
CA LYS A 3 -12.59 2.08 -15.08
C LYS A 3 -11.45 1.94 -14.06
N VAL A 4 -10.64 0.89 -14.19
CA VAL A 4 -9.45 0.68 -13.38
C VAL A 4 -8.47 1.80 -13.70
N ARG A 5 -8.28 2.73 -12.76
CA ARG A 5 -7.24 3.75 -12.91
C ARG A 5 -5.90 3.09 -12.62
N PRO A 6 -4.86 3.36 -13.42
CA PRO A 6 -3.53 2.86 -13.11
C PRO A 6 -3.11 3.36 -11.72
N PRO A 7 -2.42 2.53 -10.93
CA PRO A 7 -1.92 2.93 -9.62
C PRO A 7 -0.94 4.09 -9.76
N TYR A 8 -0.91 4.97 -8.76
CA TYR A 8 0.06 6.05 -8.70
C TYR A 8 1.49 5.48 -8.62
N PRO A 9 2.48 6.10 -9.27
CA PRO A 9 3.88 5.71 -9.14
C PRO A 9 4.33 5.67 -7.68
N ALA A 10 5.18 4.70 -7.30
CA ALA A 10 5.65 4.54 -5.92
C ALA A 10 6.37 5.79 -5.40
N GLU A 11 7.20 6.41 -6.24
CA GLU A 11 7.93 7.65 -5.92
C GLU A 11 6.97 8.80 -5.55
N PHE A 12 5.87 8.93 -6.31
CA PHE A 12 4.85 9.94 -6.04
C PHE A 12 4.13 9.69 -4.70
N GLN A 13 3.84 8.42 -4.39
CA GLN A 13 3.25 8.06 -3.09
C GLN A 13 4.21 8.38 -1.94
N GLN A 14 5.50 8.08 -2.10
CA GLN A 14 6.54 8.40 -1.11
C GLN A 14 6.65 9.92 -0.90
N GLN A 15 6.68 10.71 -1.96
CA GLN A 15 6.71 12.17 -1.87
C GLN A 15 5.51 12.72 -1.07
N MET A 16 4.30 12.18 -1.29
CA MET A 16 3.13 12.57 -0.50
C MET A 16 3.25 12.23 0.98
N VAL A 17 3.79 11.05 1.29
CA VAL A 17 4.04 10.64 2.67
C VAL A 17 5.05 11.56 3.34
N GLU A 18 6.13 11.93 2.64
CA GLU A 18 7.15 12.86 3.15
C GLU A 18 6.57 14.25 3.41
N LEU A 19 5.76 14.78 2.50
CA LEU A 19 5.10 16.07 2.69
C LEU A 19 4.16 16.08 3.90
N VAL A 20 3.41 14.98 4.13
CA VAL A 20 2.58 14.85 5.34
C VAL A 20 3.44 14.78 6.60
N ARG A 21 4.55 14.03 6.58
CA ARG A 21 5.50 13.96 7.70
C ARG A 21 6.16 15.31 7.99
N ALA A 22 6.35 16.15 6.97
CA ALA A 22 6.82 17.52 7.11
C ALA A 22 5.77 18.50 7.67
N GLY A 23 4.55 18.02 7.97
CA GLY A 23 3.50 18.79 8.64
C GLY A 23 2.38 19.28 7.73
N ARG A 24 2.38 18.92 6.44
CA ARG A 24 1.28 19.28 5.54
C ARG A 24 0.07 18.41 5.73
N SER A 25 -1.12 18.99 5.56
CA SER A 25 -2.36 18.24 5.68
C SER A 25 -2.68 17.46 4.38
N PRO A 26 -3.22 16.23 4.48
CA PRO A 26 -3.70 15.48 3.31
C PRO A 26 -4.75 16.24 2.49
N ALA A 27 -5.52 17.14 3.12
CA ALA A 27 -6.53 17.96 2.46
C ALA A 27 -5.90 19.04 1.56
N GLU A 28 -4.82 19.68 2.00
CA GLU A 28 -4.09 20.64 1.15
C GLU A 28 -3.42 19.94 -0.03
N LEU A 29 -2.73 18.83 0.22
CA LEU A 29 -2.06 18.04 -0.83
C LEU A 29 -3.07 17.52 -1.86
N SER A 30 -4.27 17.16 -1.39
CA SER A 30 -5.35 16.73 -2.27
C SER A 30 -5.77 17.80 -3.28
N ARG A 31 -5.85 19.06 -2.84
CA ARG A 31 -6.21 20.19 -3.71
C ARG A 31 -5.11 20.54 -4.71
N GLU A 32 -3.86 20.43 -4.29
CA GLU A 32 -2.69 20.81 -5.11
C GLU A 32 -2.35 19.77 -6.17
N PHE A 33 -2.40 18.49 -5.81
CA PHE A 33 -1.97 17.40 -6.69
C PHE A 33 -3.11 16.62 -7.34
N GLY A 34 -4.36 16.98 -7.05
CA GLY A 34 -5.55 16.35 -7.61
C GLY A 34 -5.79 14.90 -7.15
N VAL A 35 -5.11 14.47 -6.08
CA VAL A 35 -5.27 13.15 -5.47
C VAL A 35 -6.28 13.23 -4.34
N THR A 36 -7.02 12.17 -4.03
CA THR A 36 -7.94 12.21 -2.90
C THR A 36 -7.19 12.19 -1.57
N ALA A 37 -7.62 13.01 -0.61
CA ALA A 37 -7.03 13.04 0.73
C ALA A 37 -7.03 11.64 1.39
N GLN A 38 -8.04 10.82 1.11
CA GLN A 38 -8.11 9.44 1.60
C GLN A 38 -6.97 8.56 1.08
N SER A 39 -6.59 8.69 -0.20
CA SER A 39 -5.44 7.95 -0.75
C SER A 39 -4.15 8.33 -0.04
N ILE A 40 -3.94 9.63 0.21
CA ILE A 40 -2.78 10.13 0.93
C ILE A 40 -2.75 9.59 2.37
N THR A 41 -3.87 9.65 3.09
CA THR A 41 -3.99 9.08 4.45
C THR A 41 -3.74 7.57 4.48
N ASN A 42 -4.10 6.85 3.42
CA ASN A 42 -3.83 5.41 3.30
C ASN A 42 -2.34 5.14 3.12
N TRP A 43 -1.65 5.89 2.25
CA TRP A 43 -0.21 5.77 2.06
C TRP A 43 0.57 6.10 3.32
N VAL A 44 0.20 7.16 4.05
CA VAL A 44 0.81 7.51 5.33
C VAL A 44 0.62 6.39 6.36
N GLY A 45 -0.57 5.80 6.39
CA GLY A 45 -0.86 4.64 7.23
C GLY A 45 0.02 3.44 6.91
N GLN A 46 0.12 3.08 5.63
CA GLN A 46 0.95 1.96 5.19
C GLN A 46 2.43 2.22 5.48
N ALA A 47 2.92 3.43 5.22
CA ALA A 47 4.30 3.81 5.52
C ALA A 47 4.60 3.81 7.03
N ALA A 48 3.61 4.05 7.88
CA ALA A 48 3.74 3.95 9.33
C ALA A 48 3.87 2.48 9.77
N ILE A 49 3.03 1.60 9.22
CA ILE A 49 3.11 0.14 9.41
C ILE A 49 4.47 -0.38 8.95
N ASP A 50 4.91 0.00 7.74
CA ASP A 50 6.19 -0.42 7.16
C ASP A 50 7.39 0.06 7.98
N SER A 51 7.25 1.19 8.70
CA SER A 51 8.28 1.71 9.62
C SER A 51 8.26 1.09 11.03
N GLY A 52 7.37 0.12 11.29
CA GLY A 52 7.22 -0.53 12.60
C GLY A 52 6.57 0.36 13.67
N LYS A 53 5.96 1.49 13.27
CA LYS A 53 5.26 2.43 14.16
C LYS A 53 3.83 2.65 13.66
N PRO A 54 2.97 1.63 13.69
CA PRO A 54 1.61 1.74 13.19
C PRO A 54 0.84 2.83 13.95
N LEU A 55 0.04 3.60 13.20
CA LEU A 55 -0.87 4.57 13.79
C LEU A 55 -2.03 3.84 14.50
N PRO A 56 -2.62 4.42 15.56
CA PRO A 56 -3.79 3.83 16.22
C PRO A 56 -4.90 3.51 15.23
N GLY A 57 -5.39 2.26 15.23
CA GLY A 57 -6.42 1.79 14.30
C GLY A 57 -5.93 1.53 12.86
N LYS A 58 -4.62 1.64 12.60
CA LYS A 58 -3.98 1.24 11.34
C LYS A 58 -2.98 0.12 11.60
N GLU A 59 -3.52 -1.01 12.00
CA GLU A 59 -2.79 -2.27 12.14
C GLU A 59 -2.90 -3.09 10.86
N GLY A 60 -1.85 -3.83 10.52
CA GLY A 60 -1.84 -4.66 9.33
C GLY A 60 -0.45 -5.14 8.96
N LEU A 61 -0.41 -5.95 7.89
CA LEU A 61 0.84 -6.41 7.31
C LEU A 61 1.59 -5.26 6.64
N THR A 62 2.91 -5.27 6.81
CA THR A 62 3.82 -4.47 6.01
C THR A 62 3.69 -4.83 4.54
N THR A 63 4.13 -3.93 3.67
CA THR A 63 4.15 -4.17 2.23
C THR A 63 4.97 -5.42 1.88
N ALA A 64 6.12 -5.61 2.54
CA ALA A 64 6.97 -6.79 2.35
C ALA A 64 6.29 -8.10 2.78
N GLU A 65 5.63 -8.11 3.95
CA GLU A 65 4.89 -9.30 4.41
C GLU A 65 3.74 -9.66 3.47
N ARG A 66 3.05 -8.66 2.90
CA ARG A 66 2.00 -8.87 1.91
C ARG A 66 2.55 -9.50 0.63
N GLU A 67 3.68 -9.02 0.14
CA GLU A 67 4.33 -9.55 -1.06
C GLU A 67 4.76 -11.01 -0.87
N GLU A 68 5.40 -11.31 0.26
CA GLU A 68 5.83 -12.68 0.56
C GLU A 68 4.63 -13.62 0.71
N LEU A 69 3.55 -13.17 1.36
CA LEU A 69 2.32 -13.94 1.46
C LEU A 69 1.69 -14.23 0.08
N VAL A 70 1.74 -13.27 -0.86
CA VAL A 70 1.29 -13.49 -2.24
C VAL A 70 2.18 -14.49 -2.96
N ARG A 71 3.50 -14.40 -2.80
CA ARG A 71 4.46 -15.34 -3.38
C ARG A 71 4.24 -16.75 -2.86
N LEU A 72 4.14 -16.93 -1.55
CA LEU A 72 3.90 -18.23 -0.92
C LEU A 72 2.57 -18.83 -1.37
N ARG A 73 1.49 -18.03 -1.48
CA ARG A 73 0.20 -18.50 -2.01
C ARG A 73 0.26 -18.91 -3.48
N ARG A 74 1.18 -18.35 -4.28
CA ARG A 74 1.40 -18.79 -5.66
C ARG A 74 2.17 -20.12 -5.68
N GLN A 75 3.23 -20.22 -4.90
CA GLN A 75 4.02 -21.45 -4.78
C GLN A 75 3.19 -22.62 -4.24
N LEU A 76 2.39 -22.40 -3.20
CA LEU A 76 1.52 -23.44 -2.65
C LEU A 76 0.52 -23.96 -3.69
N ARG A 77 -0.09 -23.06 -4.48
CA ARG A 77 -0.98 -23.46 -5.58
C ARG A 77 -0.25 -24.29 -6.63
N GLN A 78 0.99 -23.92 -6.97
CA GLN A 78 1.81 -24.69 -7.90
C GLN A 78 2.09 -26.10 -7.36
N VAL A 79 2.56 -26.21 -6.12
CA VAL A 79 2.86 -27.49 -5.46
C VAL A 79 1.61 -28.36 -5.33
N GLN A 80 0.46 -27.77 -5.01
CA GLN A 80 -0.82 -28.51 -4.96
C GLN A 80 -1.19 -29.09 -6.32
N MET A 81 -1.06 -28.30 -7.40
CA MET A 81 -1.29 -28.80 -8.75
C MET A 81 -0.31 -29.92 -9.13
N GLU A 82 0.97 -29.79 -8.78
CA GLU A 82 2.00 -30.82 -9.04
C GLU A 82 1.73 -32.12 -8.27
N ARG A 83 1.17 -32.04 -7.06
CA ARG A 83 0.76 -33.22 -6.30
C ARG A 83 -0.49 -33.88 -6.89
N ASP A 84 -1.47 -33.09 -7.33
CA ASP A 84 -2.76 -33.61 -7.81
C ASP A 84 -2.67 -34.31 -9.18
N ILE A 85 -1.55 -34.14 -9.90
CA ILE A 85 -1.24 -34.81 -11.18
C ILE A 85 -0.33 -36.04 -11.04
N LEU A 86 0.09 -36.40 -9.81
CA LEU A 86 0.94 -37.56 -9.49
C LEU A 86 0.15 -38.61 -8.71
#